data_AF-A0A9D6XJS0-F1
#
_entry.id   AF-A0A9D6XJS0-F1
#
_cell.length_a   1.000
_cell.length_b   1.000
_cell.length_c   1.000
_cell.angle_alpha   90.00
_cell.angle_beta   90.00
_cell.angle_gamma   90.00
#
_symmetry.space_group_name_H-M   'P 1'
#
loop_
_entity.id
_entity.type
_entity.pdbx_description
1 polymer ?
#
loop_
_entity_poly.entity_id
_entity_poly.type
_entity_poly.pdbx_seq_one_letter_code
_entity_poly.pdbx_strand_id
1 'polypeptide(L)'
;MKKPERIQIYSDEYLLKILSAEQFGILRKDGTEPPFDNAFWNNHEEGIYVDVVSGQVLFSSSDKFDSGTGWPSFTKPVFKEALVLKTDFTHGMMRTEVRAALSDIHLGHVFNDGPKPLGQRYCMNSAAFRFISKDALEAGNYGHYAWLFGGSPSIVFAAGCFWAVEEAFAKMAGVVGVASGYIGGHVVNPTYEDVCTGKTGHAEAVRVDFDTEAVGEEALLKKFWAIHDPTSLNRQGPDAGTQYRSAIFATGQAQLDRARKSREEIGHSGLNSRPVVTEILPAGPFFRAEEYHQRYLLKRKNRHGF
;
A
#
# COMPACT_ATOMS: atom_id res chain seq x y z
N MET A 1 -0.45 -9.56 20.30
CA MET A 1 -0.33 -8.66 19.13
C MET A 1 -1.71 -8.03 18.90
N LYS A 2 -1.82 -6.70 18.79
CA LYS A 2 -3.08 -6.06 18.37
C LYS A 2 -3.39 -6.59 16.96
N LYS A 3 -4.61 -7.11 16.73
CA LYS A 3 -5.07 -7.43 15.38
C LYS A 3 -4.95 -6.14 14.53
N PRO A 4 -4.51 -6.22 13.27
CA PRO A 4 -4.50 -5.05 12.39
C PRO A 4 -5.91 -4.46 12.37
N GLU A 5 -6.01 -3.12 12.49
CA GLU A 5 -7.28 -2.40 12.71
C GLU A 5 -8.27 -2.53 11.52
N ARG A 6 -7.90 -3.20 10.43
CA ARG A 6 -8.72 -3.40 9.22
C ARG A 6 -8.47 -4.76 8.56
N ILE A 7 -8.83 -5.86 9.20
CA ILE A 7 -8.98 -7.14 8.48
C ILE A 7 -10.29 -7.04 7.69
N GLN A 8 -10.21 -7.09 6.36
CA GLN A 8 -11.37 -7.32 5.52
C GLN A 8 -11.57 -8.83 5.41
N ILE A 9 -12.47 -9.36 6.25
CA ILE A 9 -12.83 -10.77 6.18
C ILE A 9 -13.75 -10.93 4.96
N TYR A 10 -13.18 -11.42 3.88
CA TYR A 10 -13.93 -11.75 2.68
C TYR A 10 -14.77 -13.02 2.91
N SER A 11 -16.02 -13.02 2.44
CA SER A 11 -16.88 -14.19 2.53
C SER A 11 -16.39 -15.30 1.59
N ASP A 12 -16.61 -16.55 1.96
CA ASP A 12 -16.29 -17.69 1.09
C ASP A 12 -16.99 -17.57 -0.27
N GLU A 13 -18.22 -17.05 -0.30
CA GLU A 13 -18.97 -16.78 -1.54
C GLU A 13 -18.24 -15.77 -2.45
N TYR A 14 -17.67 -14.71 -1.87
CA TYR A 14 -16.90 -13.74 -2.65
C TYR A 14 -15.60 -14.35 -3.16
N LEU A 15 -14.86 -15.05 -2.29
CA LEU A 15 -13.60 -15.69 -2.65
C LEU A 15 -13.78 -16.72 -3.76
N LEU A 16 -14.84 -17.53 -3.72
CA LEU A 16 -15.17 -18.50 -4.79
C LEU A 16 -15.49 -17.84 -6.14
N LYS A 17 -15.85 -16.55 -6.17
CA LYS A 17 -16.08 -15.81 -7.43
C LYS A 17 -14.80 -15.28 -8.06
N ILE A 18 -13.77 -15.00 -7.26
CA ILE A 18 -12.54 -14.35 -7.72
C ILE A 18 -11.31 -15.27 -7.75
N LEU A 19 -11.35 -16.39 -7.04
CA LEU A 19 -10.26 -17.37 -6.97
C LEU A 19 -10.59 -18.62 -7.78
N SER A 20 -9.56 -19.26 -8.35
CA SER A 20 -9.70 -20.63 -8.86
C SER A 20 -9.99 -21.61 -7.73
N ALA A 21 -10.50 -22.80 -8.04
CA ALA A 21 -10.75 -23.85 -7.04
C ALA A 21 -9.47 -24.26 -6.29
N GLU A 22 -8.33 -24.30 -7.00
CA GLU A 22 -7.01 -24.54 -6.43
C GLU A 22 -6.60 -23.41 -5.48
N GLN A 23 -6.67 -22.15 -5.94
CA GLN A 23 -6.37 -20.99 -5.10
C GLN A 23 -7.26 -20.98 -3.86
N PHE A 24 -8.56 -21.25 -3.98
CA PHE A 24 -9.44 -21.32 -2.81
C PHE A 24 -9.00 -22.43 -1.82
N GLY A 25 -8.63 -23.62 -2.34
CA GLY A 25 -8.10 -24.71 -1.52
C GLY A 25 -6.82 -24.35 -0.77
N ILE A 26 -5.92 -23.59 -1.39
CA ILE A 26 -4.66 -23.17 -0.77
C ILE A 26 -4.87 -22.00 0.18
N LEU A 27 -5.49 -20.93 -0.31
CA LEU A 27 -5.56 -19.62 0.36
C LEU A 27 -6.59 -19.56 1.49
N ARG A 28 -7.67 -20.34 1.38
CA ARG A 28 -8.76 -20.35 2.37
C ARG A 28 -8.77 -21.60 3.26
N LYS A 29 -8.32 -22.74 2.74
CA LYS A 29 -8.26 -24.02 3.48
C LYS A 29 -6.85 -24.44 3.87
N ASP A 30 -5.92 -23.49 3.89
CA ASP A 30 -4.55 -23.63 4.38
C ASP A 30 -3.76 -24.77 3.67
N GLY A 31 -4.02 -24.94 2.36
CA GLY A 31 -3.32 -25.89 1.51
C GLY A 31 -1.92 -25.40 1.08
N THR A 32 -1.24 -26.19 0.24
CA THR A 32 0.08 -25.84 -0.29
C THR A 32 0.20 -26.32 -1.74
N GLU A 33 0.72 -25.47 -2.62
CA GLU A 33 0.96 -25.82 -4.03
C GLU A 33 2.06 -26.88 -4.17
N PRO A 34 2.10 -27.66 -5.26
CA PRO A 34 3.23 -28.54 -5.55
C PRO A 34 4.55 -27.76 -5.71
N PRO A 35 5.69 -28.27 -5.17
CA PRO A 35 7.00 -27.66 -5.41
C PRO A 35 7.39 -27.82 -6.88
N PHE A 36 8.07 -26.81 -7.44
CA PHE A 36 8.57 -26.76 -8.83
C PHE A 36 7.50 -26.79 -9.93
N ASP A 37 6.22 -26.89 -9.57
CA ASP A 37 5.09 -26.83 -10.47
C ASP A 37 4.11 -25.77 -9.98
N ASN A 38 4.57 -24.52 -10.03
CA ASN A 38 3.80 -23.33 -9.66
C ASN A 38 4.32 -22.08 -10.41
N ALA A 39 3.56 -20.99 -10.41
CA ALA A 39 3.81 -19.88 -11.32
C ALA A 39 5.12 -19.11 -11.06
N PHE A 40 5.55 -18.97 -9.80
CA PHE A 40 6.59 -18.01 -9.43
C PHE A 40 7.83 -18.60 -8.77
N TRP A 41 7.96 -19.92 -8.64
CA TRP A 41 9.16 -20.52 -8.04
C TRP A 41 10.44 -20.08 -8.77
N ASN A 42 10.44 -20.12 -10.11
CA ASN A 42 11.59 -19.74 -10.95
C ASN A 42 11.47 -18.35 -11.60
N ASN A 43 10.58 -17.49 -11.10
CA ASN A 43 10.49 -16.13 -11.62
C ASN A 43 11.68 -15.29 -11.11
N HIS A 44 12.42 -14.66 -12.04
CA HIS A 44 13.56 -13.78 -11.77
C HIS A 44 13.35 -12.36 -12.29
N GLU A 45 12.17 -12.06 -12.83
CA GLU A 45 11.85 -10.71 -13.32
C GLU A 45 11.80 -9.70 -12.16
N GLU A 46 12.25 -8.46 -12.41
CA GLU A 46 12.09 -7.36 -11.47
C GLU A 46 10.60 -7.01 -11.32
N GLY A 47 10.10 -6.94 -10.08
CA GLY A 47 8.72 -6.60 -9.81
C GLY A 47 8.27 -6.89 -8.39
N ILE A 48 6.99 -6.64 -8.14
CA ILE A 48 6.36 -6.84 -6.83
C ILE A 48 5.36 -8.00 -6.86
N TYR A 49 5.21 -8.63 -5.70
CA TYR A 49 4.22 -9.66 -5.45
C TYR A 49 3.13 -9.08 -4.55
N VAL A 50 1.92 -9.00 -5.11
CA VAL A 50 0.76 -8.42 -4.43
C VAL A 50 -0.22 -9.51 -4.06
N ASP A 51 -0.91 -9.32 -2.93
CA ASP A 51 -2.03 -10.14 -2.49
C ASP A 51 -3.05 -10.27 -3.64
N VAL A 52 -3.36 -11.50 -4.04
CA VAL A 52 -4.27 -11.78 -5.16
C VAL A 52 -5.71 -11.30 -4.90
N VAL A 53 -6.11 -11.15 -3.63
CA VAL A 53 -7.44 -10.70 -3.23
C VAL A 53 -7.46 -9.18 -3.01
N SER A 54 -6.59 -8.66 -2.14
CA SER A 54 -6.64 -7.25 -1.74
C SER A 54 -5.82 -6.31 -2.63
N GLY A 55 -4.88 -6.84 -3.40
CA GLY A 55 -3.92 -6.05 -4.16
C GLY A 55 -2.86 -5.35 -3.31
N GLN A 56 -2.80 -5.61 -1.99
CA GLN A 56 -1.74 -5.07 -1.13
C GLN A 56 -0.38 -5.62 -1.52
N VAL A 57 0.66 -4.79 -1.53
CA VAL A 57 2.03 -5.25 -1.78
C VAL A 57 2.54 -6.04 -0.58
N LEU A 58 2.99 -7.28 -0.83
CA LEU A 58 3.48 -8.20 0.19
C LEU A 58 5.00 -8.33 0.12
N PHE A 59 5.54 -8.66 -1.06
CA PHE A 59 6.96 -8.93 -1.28
C PHE A 59 7.48 -8.22 -2.54
N SER A 60 8.81 -8.05 -2.60
CA SER A 60 9.54 -7.54 -3.76
C SER A 60 10.49 -8.61 -4.30
N SER A 61 10.69 -8.64 -5.61
CA SER A 61 11.73 -9.48 -6.22
C SER A 61 13.14 -9.12 -5.71
N SER A 62 13.38 -7.88 -5.26
CA SER A 62 14.64 -7.44 -4.66
C SER A 62 15.03 -8.24 -3.40
N ASP A 63 14.06 -8.87 -2.74
CA ASP A 63 14.25 -9.70 -1.56
C ASP A 63 14.00 -11.20 -1.84
N LYS A 64 13.71 -11.58 -3.10
CA LYS A 64 13.54 -12.97 -3.53
C LYS A 64 14.90 -13.65 -3.68
N PHE A 65 14.96 -14.93 -3.35
CA PHE A 65 16.15 -15.76 -3.55
C PHE A 65 15.79 -17.22 -3.84
N ASP A 66 16.73 -17.95 -4.42
CA ASP A 66 16.58 -19.38 -4.70
C ASP A 66 16.90 -20.20 -3.45
N SER A 67 15.85 -20.71 -2.81
CA SER A 67 15.96 -21.56 -1.63
C SER A 67 16.16 -23.04 -1.94
N GLY A 68 15.94 -23.44 -3.20
CA GLY A 68 15.93 -24.85 -3.62
C GLY A 68 14.67 -25.63 -3.18
N THR A 69 13.67 -24.98 -2.57
CA THR A 69 12.46 -25.68 -2.10
C THR A 69 11.41 -25.90 -3.17
N GLY A 70 11.48 -25.17 -4.29
CA GLY A 70 10.46 -25.23 -5.34
C GLY A 70 9.28 -24.28 -5.13
N TRP A 71 9.38 -23.32 -4.22
CA TRP A 71 8.42 -22.23 -4.02
C TRP A 71 9.12 -20.86 -3.99
N PRO A 72 8.45 -19.76 -4.39
CA PRO A 72 9.02 -18.43 -4.26
C PRO A 72 9.37 -18.16 -2.80
N SER A 73 10.63 -17.75 -2.59
CA SER A 73 11.20 -17.55 -1.27
C SER A 73 11.76 -16.14 -1.11
N PHE A 74 11.42 -15.47 -0.02
CA PHE A 74 11.83 -14.09 0.25
C PHE A 74 12.53 -13.97 1.61
N THR A 75 13.41 -12.99 1.76
CA THR A 75 14.11 -12.74 3.03
C THR A 75 13.30 -11.87 3.99
N LYS A 76 12.42 -11.00 3.47
CA LYS A 76 11.53 -10.12 4.23
C LYS A 76 10.34 -9.64 3.37
N PRO A 77 9.22 -9.23 3.99
CA PRO A 77 8.17 -8.49 3.30
C PRO A 77 8.53 -7.01 3.08
N VAL A 78 7.78 -6.33 2.22
CA VAL A 78 7.87 -4.87 2.04
C VAL A 78 7.40 -4.13 3.30
N PHE A 79 6.34 -4.64 3.95
CA PHE A 79 5.85 -4.17 5.24
C PHE A 79 5.68 -5.34 6.20
N LYS A 80 6.18 -5.20 7.43
CA LYS A 80 6.00 -6.24 8.46
C LYS A 80 4.53 -6.45 8.80
N GLU A 81 3.75 -5.37 8.75
CA GLU A 81 2.33 -5.34 9.13
C GLU A 81 1.38 -5.74 8.01
N ALA A 82 1.91 -5.97 6.79
CA ALA A 82 1.15 -6.62 5.74
C ALA A 82 0.98 -8.12 6.01
N LEU A 83 1.70 -8.67 7.00
CA LEU A 83 1.67 -10.09 7.36
C LEU A 83 1.16 -10.31 8.79
N VAL A 84 0.46 -11.41 8.99
CA VAL A 84 0.12 -11.97 10.29
C VAL A 84 0.81 -13.32 10.43
N LEU A 85 1.60 -13.47 11.49
CA LEU A 85 2.29 -14.72 11.81
C LEU A 85 1.48 -15.52 12.84
N LYS A 86 1.16 -16.78 12.52
CA LYS A 86 0.45 -17.69 13.42
C LYS A 86 1.27 -18.94 13.67
N THR A 87 1.27 -19.44 14.89
CA THR A 87 1.88 -20.75 15.18
C THR A 87 1.00 -21.85 14.58
N ASP A 88 1.62 -22.76 13.85
CA ASP A 88 0.99 -23.88 13.16
C ASP A 88 1.56 -25.20 13.72
N PHE A 89 0.68 -26.09 14.18
CA PHE A 89 1.03 -27.43 14.71
C PHE A 89 0.57 -28.58 13.80
N THR A 90 0.07 -28.26 12.60
CA THR A 90 -0.39 -29.27 11.64
C THR A 90 0.76 -30.20 11.20
N HIS A 91 0.40 -31.41 10.77
CA HIS A 91 1.35 -32.45 10.35
C HIS A 91 2.42 -32.83 11.41
N GLY A 92 2.17 -32.57 12.69
CA GLY A 92 3.09 -32.90 13.78
C GLY A 92 4.35 -32.04 13.82
N MET A 93 4.38 -30.92 13.10
CA MET A 93 5.51 -29.97 13.05
C MET A 93 5.09 -28.65 13.66
N MET A 94 6.00 -27.98 14.38
CA MET A 94 5.80 -26.59 14.82
C MET A 94 6.37 -25.67 13.73
N ARG A 95 5.48 -25.02 12.96
CA ARG A 95 5.82 -24.04 11.93
C ARG A 95 5.22 -22.68 12.26
N THR A 96 5.64 -21.65 11.54
CA THR A 96 5.03 -20.32 11.61
C THR A 96 4.35 -20.03 10.29
N GLU A 97 3.01 -20.11 10.30
CA GLU A 97 2.15 -19.73 9.18
C GLU A 97 2.26 -18.23 8.95
N VAL A 98 2.28 -17.84 7.68
CA VAL A 98 2.18 -16.46 7.22
C VAL A 98 0.85 -16.27 6.52
N ARG A 99 0.07 -15.29 6.96
CA ARG A 99 -1.19 -14.85 6.32
C ARG A 99 -1.12 -13.39 5.93
N ALA A 100 -1.86 -12.99 4.90
CA ALA A 100 -2.00 -11.58 4.56
C ALA A 100 -2.85 -10.86 5.62
N ALA A 101 -2.38 -9.70 6.10
CA ALA A 101 -3.05 -8.98 7.18
C ALA A 101 -4.42 -8.41 6.77
N LEU A 102 -4.59 -7.99 5.51
CA LEU A 102 -5.83 -7.39 5.05
C LEU A 102 -6.89 -8.42 4.63
N SER A 103 -6.50 -9.47 3.91
CA SER A 103 -7.44 -10.45 3.35
C SER A 103 -7.55 -11.75 4.16
N ASP A 104 -6.66 -11.98 5.13
CA ASP A 104 -6.55 -13.21 5.95
C ASP A 104 -6.35 -14.50 5.13
N ILE A 105 -5.85 -14.39 3.90
CA ILE A 105 -5.49 -15.55 3.08
C ILE A 105 -4.19 -16.19 3.57
N HIS A 106 -4.12 -17.51 3.51
CA HIS A 106 -2.91 -18.29 3.72
C HIS A 106 -1.88 -17.97 2.63
N LEU A 107 -0.69 -17.52 3.01
CA LEU A 107 0.40 -17.24 2.08
C LEU A 107 1.40 -18.39 2.03
N GLY A 108 1.71 -18.99 3.18
CA GLY A 108 2.72 -20.04 3.30
C GLY A 108 3.30 -20.06 4.70
N HIS A 109 4.61 -20.30 4.81
CA HIS A 109 5.30 -20.38 6.10
C HIS A 109 6.63 -19.62 6.10
N VAL A 110 7.02 -19.14 7.28
CA VAL A 110 8.34 -18.54 7.52
C VAL A 110 9.21 -19.47 8.36
N PHE A 111 10.48 -19.58 7.97
CA PHE A 111 11.49 -20.42 8.60
C PHE A 111 12.73 -19.61 8.96
N ASN A 112 13.50 -20.07 9.96
CA ASN A 112 14.74 -19.41 10.44
C ASN A 112 16.01 -19.99 9.80
N ASP A 113 15.89 -20.51 8.58
CA ASP A 113 16.97 -21.13 7.78
C ASP A 113 17.29 -20.31 6.51
N GLY A 114 16.89 -19.04 6.48
CA GLY A 114 17.15 -18.13 5.38
C GLY A 114 18.57 -17.57 5.35
N PRO A 115 18.92 -16.85 4.28
CA PRO A 115 20.24 -16.24 4.16
C PRO A 115 20.47 -15.16 5.24
N LYS A 116 21.71 -15.07 5.72
CA LYS A 116 22.17 -13.97 6.57
C LYS A 116 22.13 -12.64 5.76
N PRO A 117 21.93 -11.49 6.42
CA PRO A 117 21.92 -11.27 7.87
C PRO A 117 20.55 -11.50 8.54
N LEU A 118 19.44 -11.51 7.79
CA LEU A 118 18.10 -11.59 8.36
C LEU A 118 17.75 -13.00 8.86
N GLY A 119 18.27 -14.05 8.20
CA GLY A 119 18.07 -15.44 8.61
C GLY A 119 16.66 -16.00 8.40
N GLN A 120 15.73 -15.18 7.89
CA GLN A 120 14.35 -15.58 7.62
C GLN A 120 14.18 -16.01 6.17
N ARG A 121 13.40 -17.07 5.96
CA ARG A 121 12.93 -17.53 4.66
C ARG A 121 11.42 -17.59 4.66
N TYR A 122 10.79 -16.65 3.98
CA TYR A 122 9.36 -16.63 3.70
C TYR A 122 9.11 -17.51 2.47
N CYS A 123 8.69 -18.75 2.69
CA CYS A 123 8.41 -19.74 1.64
C CYS A 123 6.92 -19.72 1.31
N MET A 124 6.57 -19.05 0.22
CA MET A 124 5.20 -18.65 -0.07
C MET A 124 4.61 -19.43 -1.24
N ASN A 125 3.29 -19.59 -1.25
CA ASN A 125 2.54 -20.10 -2.38
C ASN A 125 2.47 -19.02 -3.48
N SER A 126 2.83 -19.40 -4.70
CA SER A 126 2.60 -18.60 -5.91
C SER A 126 1.12 -18.27 -6.11
N ALA A 127 0.21 -19.19 -5.79
CA ALA A 127 -1.24 -19.02 -5.84
C ALA A 127 -1.75 -17.79 -5.07
N ALA A 128 -1.02 -17.36 -4.04
CA ALA A 128 -1.37 -16.21 -3.22
C ALA A 128 -1.06 -14.86 -3.87
N PHE A 129 -0.32 -14.86 -4.97
CA PHE A 129 0.21 -13.66 -5.58
C PHE A 129 -0.38 -13.37 -6.95
N ARG A 130 -0.48 -12.08 -7.23
CA ARG A 130 -0.33 -11.56 -8.59
C ARG A 130 1.04 -10.89 -8.68
N PHE A 131 1.78 -11.15 -9.75
CA PHE A 131 3.06 -10.49 -10.02
C PHE A 131 2.83 -9.25 -10.89
N ILE A 132 3.47 -8.15 -10.53
CA ILE A 132 3.51 -6.91 -11.31
C ILE A 132 4.96 -6.61 -11.62
N SER A 133 5.34 -6.76 -12.90
CA SER A 133 6.70 -6.44 -13.32
C SER A 133 6.99 -4.95 -13.12
N LYS A 134 8.27 -4.61 -12.96
CA LYS A 134 8.77 -3.24 -12.85
C LYS A 134 8.20 -2.33 -13.93
N ASP A 135 8.22 -2.79 -15.19
CA ASP A 135 7.74 -2.02 -16.34
C ASP A 135 6.21 -1.85 -16.36
N ALA A 136 5.48 -2.71 -15.65
CA ALA A 136 4.04 -2.66 -15.51
C ALA A 136 3.57 -1.91 -14.25
N LEU A 137 4.48 -1.40 -13.39
CA LEU A 137 4.10 -0.76 -12.13
C LEU A 137 3.15 0.42 -12.33
N GLU A 138 3.46 1.34 -13.24
CA GLU A 138 2.61 2.52 -13.49
C GLU A 138 1.24 2.10 -14.02
N ALA A 139 1.21 1.29 -15.08
CA ALA A 139 -0.03 0.79 -15.69
C ALA A 139 -0.85 -0.08 -14.72
N GLY A 140 -0.19 -0.73 -13.76
CA GLY A 140 -0.79 -1.56 -12.73
C GLY A 140 -1.29 -0.79 -11.50
N ASN A 141 -1.18 0.54 -11.46
CA ASN A 141 -1.52 1.39 -10.30
C ASN A 141 -0.56 1.28 -9.10
N TYR A 142 0.68 0.81 -9.32
CA TYR A 142 1.72 0.63 -8.31
C TYR A 142 2.98 1.48 -8.59
N GLY A 143 2.87 2.51 -9.43
CA GLY A 143 4.03 3.33 -9.82
C GLY A 143 4.79 3.97 -8.65
N HIS A 144 4.12 4.19 -7.52
CA HIS A 144 4.73 4.69 -6.28
C HIS A 144 5.67 3.67 -5.59
N TYR A 145 5.77 2.43 -6.09
CA TYR A 145 6.75 1.43 -5.67
C TYR A 145 7.98 1.36 -6.60
N ALA A 146 8.08 2.20 -7.62
CA ALA A 146 9.21 2.20 -8.56
C ALA A 146 10.58 2.34 -7.87
N TRP A 147 10.63 2.98 -6.70
CA TRP A 147 11.83 3.13 -5.89
C TRP A 147 12.49 1.81 -5.45
N LEU A 148 11.72 0.71 -5.36
CA LEU A 148 12.26 -0.62 -5.09
C LEU A 148 13.23 -1.11 -6.18
N PHE A 149 13.17 -0.48 -7.36
CA PHE A 149 13.94 -0.86 -8.56
C PHE A 149 14.68 0.33 -9.18
N GLY A 150 15.06 1.31 -8.34
CA GLY A 150 15.86 2.48 -8.74
C GLY A 150 15.08 3.66 -9.30
N GLY A 151 13.74 3.64 -9.27
CA GLY A 151 12.91 4.80 -9.59
C GLY A 151 12.89 5.85 -8.48
N SER A 152 12.25 7.00 -8.74
CA SER A 152 12.07 8.04 -7.73
C SER A 152 11.20 7.55 -6.57
N PRO A 153 11.57 7.85 -5.30
CA PRO A 153 10.73 7.64 -4.14
C PRO A 153 9.42 8.41 -4.22
N SER A 154 8.38 7.81 -3.65
CA SER A 154 7.04 8.38 -3.60
C SER A 154 6.43 8.24 -2.22
N ILE A 155 5.55 9.16 -1.88
CA ILE A 155 4.64 9.08 -0.74
C ILE A 155 3.26 9.59 -1.18
N VAL A 156 2.18 9.04 -0.63
CA VAL A 156 0.82 9.42 -1.03
C VAL A 156 0.09 10.04 0.17
N PHE A 157 -0.47 11.23 -0.03
CA PHE A 157 -1.14 12.02 1.00
C PHE A 157 -2.61 12.24 0.68
N ALA A 158 -3.51 11.95 1.63
CA ALA A 158 -4.91 12.34 1.60
C ALA A 158 -5.15 13.41 2.67
N ALA A 159 -5.66 14.57 2.25
CA ALA A 159 -5.80 15.74 3.12
C ALA A 159 -7.01 16.61 2.73
N GLY A 160 -8.11 15.95 2.33
CA GLY A 160 -9.31 16.61 1.82
C GLY A 160 -9.33 16.64 0.30
N CYS A 161 -9.99 17.66 -0.28
CA CYS A 161 -10.04 17.83 -1.73
C CYS A 161 -8.63 17.84 -2.34
N PHE A 162 -8.34 16.87 -3.20
CA PHE A 162 -6.98 16.66 -3.73
C PHE A 162 -6.44 17.82 -4.61
N TRP A 163 -7.28 18.75 -5.05
CA TRP A 163 -6.86 19.86 -5.93
C TRP A 163 -5.97 20.85 -5.19
N ALA A 164 -6.35 21.21 -3.97
CA ALA A 164 -5.55 22.11 -3.13
C ALA A 164 -4.27 21.41 -2.63
N VAL A 165 -4.37 20.11 -2.32
CA VAL A 165 -3.24 19.29 -1.91
C VAL A 165 -2.22 19.16 -3.04
N GLU A 166 -2.67 18.88 -4.26
CA GLU A 166 -1.84 18.79 -5.46
C GLU A 166 -1.10 20.10 -5.70
N GLU A 167 -1.81 21.24 -5.70
CA GLU A 167 -1.19 22.55 -5.89
C GLU A 167 -0.16 22.86 -4.78
N ALA A 168 -0.42 22.44 -3.54
CA ALA A 168 0.48 22.69 -2.42
C ALA A 168 1.80 21.94 -2.54
N PHE A 169 1.80 20.69 -3.02
CA PHE A 169 3.01 19.90 -3.23
C PHE A 169 3.71 20.22 -4.56
N ALA A 170 2.96 20.53 -5.62
CA ALA A 170 3.55 20.86 -6.93
C ALA A 170 4.45 22.11 -6.91
N LYS A 171 4.31 22.97 -5.89
CA LYS A 171 5.14 24.18 -5.70
C LYS A 171 6.35 23.97 -4.80
N MET A 172 6.52 22.77 -4.25
CA MET A 172 7.59 22.48 -3.30
C MET A 172 8.88 22.12 -4.06
N ALA A 173 9.99 22.78 -3.74
CA ALA A 173 11.29 22.45 -4.32
C ALA A 173 11.67 20.99 -3.98
N GLY A 174 12.24 20.28 -4.96
CA GLY A 174 12.60 18.86 -4.86
C GLY A 174 11.45 17.89 -5.14
N VAL A 175 10.20 18.36 -5.24
CA VAL A 175 9.10 17.55 -5.79
C VAL A 175 9.23 17.50 -7.31
N VAL A 176 9.29 16.29 -7.87
CA VAL A 176 9.52 16.05 -9.31
C VAL A 176 8.28 15.53 -10.03
N GLY A 177 7.29 15.02 -9.30
CA GLY A 177 6.03 14.53 -9.84
C GLY A 177 4.90 14.64 -8.82
N VAL A 178 3.71 15.00 -9.30
CA VAL A 178 2.49 15.05 -8.49
C VAL A 178 1.32 14.54 -9.32
N ALA A 179 0.51 13.66 -8.73
CA ALA A 179 -0.69 13.13 -9.37
C ALA A 179 -1.85 13.03 -8.36
N SER A 180 -3.02 13.53 -8.74
CA SER A 180 -4.27 13.33 -8.00
C SER A 180 -4.84 11.94 -8.30
N GLY A 181 -5.47 11.30 -7.31
CA GLY A 181 -6.03 9.96 -7.45
C GLY A 181 -6.78 9.45 -6.23
N TYR A 182 -7.07 8.15 -6.25
CA TYR A 182 -7.88 7.44 -5.28
C TYR A 182 -7.12 6.24 -4.72
N ILE A 183 -7.11 6.07 -3.40
CA ILE A 183 -6.39 4.98 -2.71
C ILE A 183 -7.04 4.60 -1.39
N GLY A 184 -6.79 3.37 -0.93
CA GLY A 184 -7.18 2.90 0.41
C GLY A 184 -8.63 2.44 0.53
N GLY A 185 -9.33 2.29 -0.60
CA GLY A 185 -10.64 1.66 -0.73
C GLY A 185 -10.57 0.28 -1.39
N HIS A 186 -11.73 -0.28 -1.72
CA HIS A 186 -11.87 -1.66 -2.21
C HIS A 186 -12.40 -1.78 -3.64
N VAL A 187 -12.91 -0.70 -4.23
CA VAL A 187 -13.37 -0.70 -5.63
C VAL A 187 -12.17 -0.54 -6.56
N VAL A 188 -12.03 -1.43 -7.54
CA VAL A 188 -10.95 -1.38 -8.53
C VAL A 188 -11.31 -0.39 -9.64
N ASN A 189 -10.35 0.44 -10.05
CA ASN A 189 -10.52 1.48 -11.08
C ASN A 189 -11.77 2.37 -10.85
N PRO A 190 -11.92 2.97 -9.66
CA PRO A 190 -13.07 3.81 -9.37
C PRO A 190 -13.04 5.10 -10.21
N THR A 191 -14.21 5.59 -10.60
CA THR A 191 -14.38 6.95 -11.15
C THR A 191 -14.53 7.97 -10.02
N TYR A 192 -14.37 9.26 -10.33
CA TYR A 192 -14.72 10.33 -9.39
C TYR A 192 -16.14 10.17 -8.83
N GLU A 193 -17.11 9.88 -9.71
CA GLU A 193 -18.51 9.71 -9.33
C GLU A 193 -18.71 8.54 -8.35
N ASP A 194 -18.01 7.43 -8.56
CA ASP A 194 -18.03 6.30 -7.62
C ASP A 194 -17.52 6.72 -6.25
N VAL A 195 -16.38 7.43 -6.21
CA VAL A 195 -15.74 7.89 -4.96
C VAL A 195 -16.62 8.88 -4.22
N CYS A 196 -17.30 9.79 -4.92
CA CYS A 196 -18.24 10.75 -4.32
C CYS A 196 -19.42 10.08 -3.61
N THR A 197 -19.79 8.84 -3.95
CA THR A 197 -20.84 8.10 -3.21
C THR A 197 -20.42 7.75 -1.77
N GLY A 198 -19.12 7.80 -1.46
CA GLY A 198 -18.55 7.34 -0.20
C GLY A 198 -18.51 5.82 -0.04
N LYS A 199 -19.04 5.05 -1.01
CA LYS A 199 -19.17 3.58 -0.93
C LYS A 199 -17.89 2.85 -1.31
N THR A 200 -16.97 3.48 -2.03
CA THR A 200 -15.74 2.82 -2.50
C THR A 200 -14.70 2.61 -1.40
N GLY A 201 -14.79 3.38 -0.31
CA GLY A 201 -13.81 3.45 0.77
C GLY A 201 -12.51 4.20 0.42
N HIS A 202 -12.34 4.65 -0.83
CA HIS A 202 -11.15 5.38 -1.24
C HIS A 202 -11.09 6.75 -0.60
N ALA A 203 -9.87 7.24 -0.35
CA ALA A 203 -9.59 8.66 -0.11
C ALA A 203 -9.23 9.34 -1.44
N GLU A 204 -9.64 10.59 -1.60
CA GLU A 204 -8.95 11.50 -2.50
C GLU A 204 -7.54 11.74 -1.96
N ALA A 205 -6.55 11.49 -2.81
CA ALA A 205 -5.16 11.54 -2.42
C ALA A 205 -4.28 12.07 -3.55
N VAL A 206 -3.06 12.44 -3.17
CA VAL A 206 -2.04 12.95 -4.05
C VAL A 206 -0.78 12.11 -3.87
N ARG A 207 -0.35 11.47 -4.96
CA ARG A 207 0.99 10.86 -5.06
C ARG A 207 2.00 11.96 -5.29
N VAL A 208 3.04 12.00 -4.46
CA VAL A 208 4.15 12.94 -4.53
C VAL A 208 5.43 12.15 -4.80
N ASP A 209 6.00 12.32 -5.99
CA ASP A 209 7.32 11.80 -6.36
C ASP A 209 8.36 12.89 -6.09
N PHE A 210 9.47 12.53 -5.46
CA PHE A 210 10.46 13.51 -5.00
C PHE A 210 11.89 13.02 -5.19
N ASP A 211 12.79 13.98 -5.36
CA ASP A 211 14.22 13.77 -5.38
C ASP A 211 14.77 13.84 -3.95
N THR A 212 15.31 12.72 -3.46
CA THR A 212 15.86 12.61 -2.10
C THR A 212 17.10 13.46 -1.86
N GLU A 213 17.81 13.89 -2.91
CA GLU A 213 18.95 14.80 -2.78
C GLU A 213 18.49 16.26 -2.60
N ALA A 214 17.32 16.60 -3.14
CA ALA A 214 16.76 17.95 -3.08
C ALA A 214 15.78 18.15 -1.90
N VAL A 215 15.03 17.12 -1.52
CA VAL A 215 14.04 17.20 -0.43
C VAL A 215 13.92 15.90 0.36
N GLY A 216 13.98 16.02 1.69
CA GLY A 216 13.75 14.90 2.60
C GLY A 216 12.26 14.67 2.90
N GLU A 217 11.91 13.44 3.23
CA GLU A 217 10.54 13.07 3.62
C GLU A 217 9.99 13.89 4.80
N GLU A 218 10.84 14.30 5.74
CA GLU A 218 10.44 15.14 6.87
C GLU A 218 9.83 16.47 6.42
N ALA A 219 10.38 17.07 5.35
CA ALA A 219 9.84 18.31 4.79
C ALA A 219 8.48 18.08 4.14
N LEU A 220 8.28 16.94 3.48
CA LEU A 220 6.98 16.55 2.91
C LEU A 220 5.93 16.31 4.00
N LEU A 221 6.30 15.61 5.07
CA LEU A 221 5.44 15.41 6.24
C LEU A 221 5.08 16.74 6.90
N LYS A 222 6.06 17.63 7.12
CA LYS A 222 5.82 18.98 7.64
C LYS A 222 4.85 19.77 6.76
N LYS A 223 5.02 19.68 5.43
CA LYS A 223 4.10 20.31 4.47
C LYS A 223 2.70 19.73 4.60
N PHE A 224 2.56 18.41 4.66
CA PHE A 224 1.28 17.72 4.86
C PHE A 224 0.54 18.21 6.11
N TRP A 225 1.22 18.24 7.26
CA TRP A 225 0.62 18.68 8.53
C TRP A 225 0.22 20.17 8.53
N ALA A 226 0.85 21.00 7.70
CA ALA A 226 0.61 22.43 7.65
C ALA A 226 -0.53 22.86 6.71
N ILE A 227 -1.05 21.97 5.85
CA ILE A 227 -2.00 22.34 4.78
C ILE A 227 -3.44 21.86 5.01
N HIS A 228 -3.73 21.17 6.13
CA HIS A 228 -5.07 20.64 6.42
C HIS A 228 -5.31 20.54 7.93
N ASP A 229 -6.54 20.26 8.36
CA ASP A 229 -6.89 19.99 9.76
C ASP A 229 -6.82 18.47 10.04
N PRO A 230 -5.77 17.95 10.71
CA PRO A 230 -5.60 16.52 10.91
C PRO A 230 -6.53 15.94 12.00
N THR A 231 -7.44 16.74 12.56
CA THR A 231 -8.33 16.36 13.67
C THR A 231 -9.80 16.22 13.24
N SER A 232 -10.13 16.55 11.98
CA SER A 232 -11.48 16.37 11.42
C SER A 232 -11.64 14.99 10.78
N LEU A 233 -12.38 14.12 11.47
CA LEU A 233 -12.71 12.78 10.98
C LEU A 233 -13.62 12.88 9.76
N ASN A 234 -13.21 12.27 8.64
CA ASN A 234 -13.99 12.16 7.39
C ASN A 234 -14.54 13.51 6.89
N ARG A 235 -13.76 14.58 7.03
CA ARG A 235 -14.12 15.93 6.58
C ARG A 235 -12.86 16.77 6.46
N GLN A 236 -12.82 17.70 5.50
CA GLN A 236 -11.88 18.83 5.50
C GLN A 236 -12.61 20.11 5.07
N GLY A 237 -12.67 21.10 5.96
CA GLY A 237 -13.43 22.33 5.70
C GLY A 237 -14.90 22.03 5.33
N PRO A 238 -15.42 22.54 4.20
CA PRO A 238 -16.79 22.28 3.75
C PRO A 238 -17.00 20.86 3.20
N ASP A 239 -15.92 20.15 2.85
CA ASP A 239 -15.98 18.86 2.17
C ASP A 239 -16.16 17.73 3.19
N ALA A 240 -17.35 17.14 3.25
CA ALA A 240 -17.71 16.08 4.19
C ALA A 240 -17.85 14.73 3.48
N GLY A 241 -17.18 13.69 4.01
CA GLY A 241 -17.17 12.36 3.44
C GLY A 241 -15.88 11.59 3.75
N THR A 242 -15.96 10.26 3.77
CA THR A 242 -14.80 9.37 4.02
C THR A 242 -13.70 9.54 2.98
N GLN A 243 -14.05 9.98 1.77
CA GLN A 243 -13.12 10.32 0.71
C GLN A 243 -12.24 11.53 1.04
N TYR A 244 -12.66 12.40 1.96
CA TYR A 244 -11.90 13.58 2.38
C TYR A 244 -11.13 13.36 3.68
N ARG A 245 -10.99 12.11 4.14
CA ARG A 245 -10.26 11.81 5.39
C ARG A 245 -8.78 12.17 5.27
N SER A 246 -8.17 12.51 6.41
CA SER A 246 -6.72 12.66 6.53
C SER A 246 -6.05 11.28 6.58
N ALA A 247 -5.11 11.01 5.67
CA ALA A 247 -4.32 9.78 5.67
C ALA A 247 -2.94 9.96 5.00
N ILE A 248 -1.97 9.16 5.42
CA ILE A 248 -0.66 8.99 4.78
C ILE A 248 -0.52 7.53 4.37
N PHE A 249 -0.26 7.29 3.09
CA PHE A 249 0.01 5.95 2.56
C PHE A 249 1.49 5.84 2.21
N ALA A 250 2.20 5.04 2.99
CA ALA A 250 3.63 4.85 2.87
C ALA A 250 3.97 3.71 1.90
N THR A 251 5.08 3.84 1.19
CA THR A 251 5.53 2.90 0.14
C THR A 251 6.63 1.95 0.62
N GLY A 252 7.02 2.04 1.90
CA GLY A 252 7.93 1.09 2.55
C GLY A 252 7.92 1.22 4.08
N GLN A 253 8.42 0.19 4.79
CA GLN A 253 8.38 0.15 6.25
C GLN A 253 9.04 1.36 6.92
N ALA A 254 10.21 1.79 6.44
CA ALA A 254 10.92 2.93 7.05
C ALA A 254 10.15 4.25 6.91
N GLN A 255 9.45 4.45 5.78
CA GLN A 255 8.58 5.60 5.56
C GLN A 255 7.33 5.54 6.43
N LEU A 256 6.75 4.33 6.60
CA LEU A 256 5.61 4.10 7.51
C LEU A 256 5.96 4.47 8.95
N ASP A 257 7.13 4.05 9.44
CA ASP A 257 7.61 4.33 10.79
C ASP A 257 7.83 5.84 11.01
N ARG A 258 8.44 6.53 10.03
CA ARG A 258 8.62 7.99 10.08
C ARG A 258 7.29 8.75 10.06
N ALA A 259 6.34 8.33 9.23
CA ALA A 259 5.01 8.95 9.16
C ALA A 259 4.27 8.82 10.50
N ARG A 260 4.34 7.66 11.16
CA ARG A 260 3.76 7.44 12.49
C ARG A 260 4.39 8.31 13.56
N LYS A 261 5.72 8.36 13.59
CA LYS A 261 6.45 9.23 14.50
C LYS A 261 6.02 10.69 14.32
N SER A 262 5.90 11.17 13.08
CA SER A 262 5.45 12.53 12.80
C SER A 262 4.02 12.81 13.27
N ARG A 263 3.11 11.81 13.18
CA ARG A 263 1.75 11.91 13.71
C ARG A 263 1.74 12.05 15.23
N GLU A 264 2.58 11.27 15.92
CA GLU A 264 2.73 11.36 17.38
C GLU A 264 3.29 12.72 17.82
N GLU A 265 4.30 13.23 17.11
CA GLU A 265 4.88 14.56 17.35
C GLU A 265 3.83 15.67 17.19
N ILE A 266 3.03 15.63 16.12
CA ILE A 266 1.95 16.60 15.90
C ILE A 266 0.84 16.44 16.95
N GLY A 267 0.51 15.20 17.34
CA GLY A 267 -0.43 14.92 18.42
C GLY A 267 -0.01 15.52 19.77
N HIS A 268 1.30 15.53 20.07
CA HIS A 268 1.85 16.07 21.32
C HIS A 268 2.32 17.53 21.22
N SER A 269 2.22 18.17 20.05
CA SER A 269 2.73 19.53 19.82
C SER A 269 2.02 20.63 20.60
N GLY A 270 0.83 20.35 21.17
CA GLY A 270 -0.04 21.36 21.77
C GLY A 270 -0.76 22.27 20.76
N LEU A 271 -0.51 22.08 19.45
CA LEU A 271 -1.15 22.86 18.37
C LEU A 271 -2.59 22.40 18.08
N ASN A 272 -2.94 21.17 18.47
CA ASN A 272 -4.22 20.56 18.15
C ASN A 272 -5.16 20.56 19.36
N SER A 273 -6.35 21.14 19.22
CA SER A 273 -7.39 21.14 20.26
C SER A 273 -8.15 19.81 20.38
N ARG A 274 -7.97 18.92 19.41
CA ARG A 274 -8.62 17.61 19.29
C ARG A 274 -7.58 16.54 18.94
N PRO A 275 -7.85 15.25 19.22
CA PRO A 275 -6.95 14.18 18.80
C PRO A 275 -6.75 14.16 17.29
N VAL A 276 -5.51 13.88 16.85
CA VAL A 276 -5.19 13.65 15.45
C VAL A 276 -5.82 12.34 15.00
N VAL A 277 -6.61 12.39 13.92
CA VAL A 277 -7.35 11.24 13.37
C VAL A 277 -6.71 10.67 12.10
N THR A 278 -5.57 11.23 11.68
CA THR A 278 -4.85 10.80 10.46
C THR A 278 -4.49 9.32 10.50
N GLU A 279 -4.93 8.60 9.47
CA GLU A 279 -4.58 7.20 9.23
C GLU A 279 -3.17 7.10 8.66
N ILE A 280 -2.36 6.14 9.13
CA ILE A 280 -1.01 5.88 8.60
C ILE A 280 -0.93 4.43 8.16
N LEU A 281 -0.94 4.20 6.84
CA LEU A 281 -1.18 2.90 6.24
C LEU A 281 -0.10 2.54 5.21
N PRO A 282 0.19 1.25 4.98
CA PRO A 282 0.86 0.82 3.76
C PRO A 282 0.04 1.23 2.52
N ALA A 283 0.72 1.66 1.46
CA ALA A 283 0.08 1.95 0.19
C ALA A 283 -0.44 0.66 -0.47
N GLY A 284 -1.64 0.75 -1.02
CA GLY A 284 -2.18 -0.25 -1.95
C GLY A 284 -2.11 0.31 -3.37
N PRO A 285 -2.97 -0.16 -4.29
CA PRO A 285 -3.12 0.44 -5.60
C PRO A 285 -3.51 1.93 -5.50
N PHE A 286 -2.84 2.79 -6.26
CA PHE A 286 -3.17 4.19 -6.43
C PHE A 286 -3.80 4.39 -7.81
N PHE A 287 -5.11 4.62 -7.84
CA PHE A 287 -5.84 4.85 -9.09
C PHE A 287 -5.75 6.32 -9.45
N ARG A 288 -5.01 6.65 -10.52
CA ARG A 288 -4.89 8.03 -11.01
C ARG A 288 -6.28 8.56 -11.37
N ALA A 289 -6.63 9.74 -10.87
CA ALA A 289 -7.88 10.42 -11.20
C ALA A 289 -7.86 10.90 -12.65
N GLU A 290 -9.04 11.17 -13.18
CA GLU A 290 -9.27 11.63 -14.55
C GLU A 290 -8.45 12.89 -14.86
N GLU A 291 -8.03 13.04 -16.13
CA GLU A 291 -7.13 14.12 -16.54
C GLU A 291 -7.68 15.54 -16.28
N TYR A 292 -8.99 15.71 -16.14
CA TYR A 292 -9.56 17.01 -15.79
C TYR A 292 -9.30 17.41 -14.32
N HIS A 293 -9.09 16.44 -13.41
CA HIS A 293 -8.71 16.71 -12.02
C HIS A 293 -7.23 17.06 -11.88
N GLN A 294 -6.38 16.56 -12.77
CA GLN A 294 -4.94 16.78 -12.73
C GLN A 294 -4.63 18.26 -12.97
N ARG A 295 -3.83 18.88 -12.11
CA ARG A 295 -3.46 20.30 -12.14
C ARG A 295 -4.67 21.23 -12.25
N TYR A 296 -5.79 20.87 -11.62
CA TYR A 296 -7.07 21.57 -11.80
C TYR A 296 -6.99 23.06 -11.49
N LEU A 297 -6.42 23.44 -10.33
CA LEU A 297 -6.32 24.86 -9.93
C LEU A 297 -5.39 25.65 -10.85
N LEU A 298 -4.32 25.03 -11.38
CA LEU A 298 -3.45 25.65 -12.36
C LEU A 298 -4.20 25.90 -13.68
N LYS A 299 -4.93 24.90 -14.18
CA LYS A 299 -5.76 25.01 -15.40
C LYS A 299 -6.84 26.10 -15.25
N ARG A 300 -7.46 26.21 -14.07
CA ARG A 300 -8.48 27.25 -13.80
C ARG A 300 -7.90 28.66 -13.74
N LYS A 301 -6.72 28.85 -13.14
CA LYS A 301 -6.02 30.15 -13.14
C LYS A 301 -5.71 30.62 -14.55
N ASN A 302 -5.23 29.71 -15.41
CA ASN A 302 -4.93 30.02 -16.82
C ASN A 302 -6.18 30.32 -17.65
N ARG A 303 -7.37 29.84 -17.25
CA ARG A 303 -8.66 30.18 -17.90
C ARG A 303 -9.19 31.58 -17.55
N HIS A 304 -8.70 32.19 -16.47
CA HIS A 304 -9.15 33.49 -15.98
C HIS A 304 -8.04 34.55 -15.95
N GLY A 305 -6.86 34.25 -16.49
CA GLY A 305 -5.71 35.15 -16.53
C GLY A 305 -5.37 35.64 -17.93
N PHE A 306 -5.58 36.94 -18.14
CA PHE A 306 -4.63 37.81 -18.84
C PHE A 306 -3.31 37.86 -18.07
#